data_AF-A0A8X6IP75-F1
#
_entry.id   AF-A0A8X6IP75-F1
#
_cell.length_a   1.000
_cell.length_b   1.000
_cell.length_c   1.000
_cell.angle_alpha   90.00
_cell.angle_beta   90.00
_cell.angle_gamma   90.00
#
_symmetry.space_group_name_H-M   'P 1'
#
loop_
_entity.id
_entity.type
_entity.pdbx_description
1 polymer ?
#
loop_
_entity_poly.entity_id
_entity_poly.type
_entity_poly.pdbx_seq_one_letter_code
_entity_poly.pdbx_strand_id
1 'polypeptide(L)'
;EAAVEKIAHVPLSADTMTRRIKEIAEDIEAQLFERINTSPWYALQVDESTDIDNKAILLAYVRYLYQEDVHEDLLCALPLPTNTTGAELFKSLDGYISRQLKWSFCVGICTDGAAATTGRLSGLTARIKEVAPETHFSDKVWVTKLAYLCDIFNLLNELNLCLQGKMKTIFKLADKVAAFKAELELWGRRVNRGIFDMFHTLAGILGETEPKHSFSQLVHDRL
;
A
#
# COMPACT_ATOMS: atom_id res chain seq x y z
N GLU A 1 5.93 48.54 -21.76
CA GLU A 1 4.96 47.43 -21.82
C GLU A 1 5.05 46.59 -23.10
N ALA A 2 4.95 47.17 -24.30
CA ALA A 2 4.98 46.41 -25.57
C ALA A 2 6.21 45.50 -25.82
N ALA A 3 7.35 45.77 -25.20
CA ALA A 3 8.56 44.92 -25.30
C ALA A 3 8.49 43.66 -24.41
N VAL A 4 7.83 43.75 -23.25
CA VAL A 4 7.67 42.62 -22.31
C VAL A 4 6.66 41.62 -22.87
N GLU A 5 5.59 42.13 -23.48
CA GLU A 5 4.56 41.33 -24.17
C GLU A 5 5.13 40.54 -25.37
N LYS A 6 6.06 41.16 -26.12
CA LYS A 6 6.75 40.49 -27.24
C LYS A 6 7.73 39.41 -26.78
N ILE A 7 8.37 39.56 -25.62
CA ILE A 7 9.26 38.54 -25.04
C ILE A 7 8.47 37.30 -24.61
N ALA A 8 7.23 37.46 -24.13
CA ALA A 8 6.35 36.35 -23.76
C ALA A 8 5.93 35.46 -24.95
N HIS A 9 6.09 35.94 -26.18
CA HIS A 9 5.78 35.19 -27.41
C HIS A 9 7.03 34.61 -28.10
N VAL A 10 8.22 34.79 -27.53
CA VAL A 10 9.43 34.14 -28.04
C VAL A 10 9.45 32.69 -27.54
N PRO A 11 9.37 31.68 -28.43
CA PRO A 11 9.46 30.29 -28.02
C PRO A 11 10.81 30.04 -27.35
N LEU A 12 10.77 29.38 -26.19
CA LEU A 12 11.98 28.99 -25.47
C LEU A 12 12.76 27.97 -26.31
N SER A 13 14.09 28.04 -26.26
CA SER A 13 14.94 27.02 -26.89
C SER A 13 14.72 25.66 -26.23
N ALA A 14 14.94 24.58 -26.99
CA ALA A 14 14.87 23.22 -26.46
C ALA A 14 15.77 23.02 -25.22
N ASP A 15 16.94 23.65 -25.20
CA ASP A 15 17.87 23.62 -24.05
C ASP A 15 17.28 24.31 -22.82
N THR A 16 16.61 25.44 -23.01
CA THR A 16 15.99 26.18 -21.89
C THR A 16 14.80 25.41 -21.33
N MET A 17 14.00 24.78 -22.19
CA MET A 17 12.90 23.90 -21.78
C MET A 17 13.42 22.69 -21.01
N THR A 18 14.47 22.03 -21.52
CA THR A 18 15.09 20.87 -20.87
C THR A 18 15.63 21.22 -19.49
N ARG A 19 16.32 22.36 -19.36
CA ARG A 19 16.82 22.84 -18.06
C ARG A 19 15.67 23.09 -17.07
N ARG A 20 14.61 23.77 -17.51
CA ARG A 20 13.44 24.04 -16.65
C ARG A 20 12.74 22.77 -16.21
N ILE A 21 12.56 21.80 -17.11
CA ILE A 21 11.96 20.50 -16.78
C ILE A 21 12.81 19.80 -15.71
N LYS A 22 14.14 19.82 -15.85
CA LYS A 22 15.05 19.23 -14.88
C LYS A 22 14.98 19.93 -13.51
N GLU A 23 15.04 21.26 -13.49
CA GLU A 23 14.94 22.05 -12.24
C GLU A 23 13.61 21.79 -11.52
N ILE A 24 12.50 21.73 -12.26
CA ILE A 24 11.18 21.42 -11.69
C ILE A 24 11.13 19.98 -11.18
N ALA A 25 11.71 19.02 -11.91
CA ALA A 25 11.74 17.62 -11.49
C ALA A 25 12.55 17.45 -10.19
N GLU A 26 13.72 18.08 -10.09
CA GLU A 26 14.57 18.07 -8.88
C GLU A 26 13.85 18.69 -7.68
N ASP A 27 13.11 19.80 -7.88
CA ASP A 27 12.33 20.45 -6.84
C ASP A 27 11.14 19.59 -6.37
N ILE A 28 10.37 19.00 -7.30
CA ILE A 28 9.27 18.08 -6.97
C ILE A 28 9.79 16.86 -6.22
N GLU A 29 10.91 16.29 -6.64
CA GLU A 29 11.56 15.15 -5.99
C GLU A 29 11.98 15.52 -4.56
N ALA A 30 12.61 16.69 -4.36
CA ALA A 30 12.98 17.17 -3.03
C ALA A 30 11.77 17.33 -2.11
N GLN A 31 10.69 17.96 -2.60
CA GLN A 31 9.44 18.13 -1.84
C GLN A 31 8.77 16.79 -1.51
N LEU A 32 8.84 15.80 -2.41
CA LEU A 32 8.32 14.46 -2.15
C LEU A 32 9.10 13.80 -1.01
N PHE A 33 10.44 13.83 -1.04
CA PHE A 33 11.24 13.24 0.03
C PHE A 33 11.10 13.96 1.36
N GLU A 34 10.92 15.29 1.38
CA GLU A 34 10.61 16.02 2.59
C GLU A 34 9.30 15.53 3.23
N ARG A 35 8.26 15.34 2.40
CA ARG A 35 6.96 14.80 2.84
C ARG A 35 7.08 13.36 3.34
N ILE A 36 7.73 12.47 2.58
CA ILE A 36 7.94 11.07 2.98
C ILE A 36 8.71 11.02 4.31
N ASN A 37 9.76 11.82 4.48
CA ASN A 37 10.56 11.78 5.70
C ASN A 37 9.86 12.38 6.95
N THR A 38 8.67 12.98 6.79
CA THR A 38 7.83 13.38 7.94
C THR A 38 7.36 12.14 8.73
N SER A 39 7.08 11.04 8.05
CA SER A 39 6.85 9.72 8.64
C SER A 39 7.70 8.70 7.88
N PRO A 40 8.74 8.12 8.50
CA PRO A 40 9.71 7.30 7.76
C PRO A 40 9.10 6.06 7.09
N TRP A 41 7.92 5.62 7.54
CA TRP A 41 7.21 4.46 6.99
C TRP A 41 6.58 4.73 5.63
N TYR A 42 6.87 3.87 4.67
CA TYR A 42 6.32 3.94 3.32
C TYR A 42 6.02 2.54 2.76
N ALA A 43 5.15 2.48 1.76
CA ALA A 43 4.93 1.29 0.94
C ALA A 43 5.20 1.62 -0.53
N LEU A 44 5.58 0.62 -1.30
CA LEU A 44 5.86 0.74 -2.73
C LEU A 44 4.83 -0.03 -3.54
N GLN A 45 4.43 0.54 -4.66
CA GLN A 45 3.75 -0.17 -5.73
C GLN A 45 4.62 -0.09 -6.97
N VAL A 46 4.96 -1.25 -7.53
CA VAL A 46 5.91 -1.37 -8.64
C VAL A 46 5.23 -2.06 -9.81
N ASP A 47 5.38 -1.46 -10.98
CA ASP A 47 4.78 -1.93 -12.23
C ASP A 47 5.80 -1.91 -13.38
N GLU A 48 5.73 -2.92 -14.26
CA GLU A 48 6.53 -2.96 -15.48
C GLU A 48 5.69 -2.44 -16.64
N SER A 49 6.14 -1.36 -17.28
CA SER A 49 5.48 -0.74 -18.44
C SER A 49 6.43 -0.71 -19.64
N THR A 50 5.91 -0.36 -20.81
CA THR A 50 6.70 -0.08 -22.02
C THR A 50 6.63 1.40 -22.35
N ASP A 51 7.76 2.02 -22.69
CA ASP A 51 7.80 3.39 -23.20
C ASP A 51 7.35 3.46 -24.69
N ILE A 52 7.32 4.67 -25.25
CA ILE A 52 6.92 4.91 -26.65
C ILE A 52 7.89 4.28 -27.67
N ASP A 53 9.12 3.95 -27.25
CA ASP A 53 10.15 3.27 -28.04
C ASP A 53 10.12 1.74 -27.83
N ASN A 54 9.10 1.21 -27.16
CA ASN A 54 8.93 -0.19 -26.82
C ASN A 54 10.06 -0.76 -25.92
N LYS A 55 10.68 0.10 -25.10
CA LYS A 55 11.65 -0.29 -24.07
C LYS A 55 10.92 -0.49 -22.75
N ALA A 56 11.32 -1.51 -22.01
CA ALA A 56 10.78 -1.77 -20.69
C ALA A 56 11.19 -0.66 -19.70
N ILE A 57 10.25 -0.21 -18.87
CA ILE A 57 10.45 0.75 -17.80
C ILE A 57 9.82 0.21 -16.51
N LEU A 58 10.48 0.46 -15.38
CA LEU A 58 9.98 0.19 -14.05
C LEU A 58 9.34 1.47 -13.51
N LEU A 59 8.03 1.45 -13.32
CA LEU A 59 7.31 2.50 -12.62
C LEU A 59 7.23 2.12 -11.14
N ALA A 60 7.63 3.03 -10.27
CA ALA A 60 7.45 2.88 -8.84
C ALA A 60 6.63 4.05 -8.30
N TYR A 61 5.58 3.72 -7.56
CA TYR A 61 4.76 4.65 -6.79
C TYR A 61 5.05 4.43 -5.31
N VAL A 62 5.03 5.52 -4.54
CA VAL A 62 5.22 5.49 -3.10
C VAL A 62 3.94 5.90 -2.40
N ARG A 63 3.52 5.09 -1.43
CA ARG A 63 2.46 5.42 -0.48
C ARG A 63 3.09 5.78 0.86
N TYR A 64 2.74 6.93 1.41
CA TYR A 64 3.32 7.45 2.64
C TYR A 64 2.29 8.26 3.43
N LEU A 65 2.57 8.48 4.71
CA LEU A 65 1.73 9.29 5.59
C LEU A 65 2.25 10.73 5.61
N TYR A 66 1.37 11.68 5.36
CA TYR A 66 1.65 13.10 5.48
C TYR A 66 0.40 13.83 5.95
N GLN A 67 0.53 14.69 6.96
CA GLN A 67 -0.59 15.42 7.57
C GLN A 67 -1.78 14.52 7.97
N GLU A 68 -1.48 13.36 8.55
CA GLU A 68 -2.46 12.34 8.99
C GLU A 68 -3.24 11.62 7.87
N ASP A 69 -2.98 11.96 6.61
CA ASP A 69 -3.56 11.31 5.45
C ASP A 69 -2.54 10.42 4.71
N VAL A 70 -3.06 9.43 3.97
CA VAL A 70 -2.26 8.59 3.08
C VAL A 70 -2.18 9.26 1.72
N HIS A 71 -0.96 9.52 1.26
CA HIS A 71 -0.68 10.06 -0.06
C HIS A 71 -0.05 9.00 -0.96
N GLU A 72 -0.31 9.09 -2.26
CA GLU A 72 0.32 8.28 -3.30
C GLU A 72 0.90 9.22 -4.35
N ASP A 73 2.19 9.08 -4.65
CA ASP A 73 2.89 9.85 -5.68
C ASP A 73 3.78 8.94 -6.52
N LEU A 74 4.07 9.35 -7.76
CA LEU A 74 5.07 8.70 -8.60
C LEU A 74 6.46 8.95 -7.99
N LEU A 75 7.16 7.87 -7.63
CA LEU A 75 8.49 7.93 -7.04
C LEU A 75 9.56 7.97 -8.14
N CYS A 76 9.52 7.04 -9.08
CA CYS A 76 10.48 7.01 -10.19
C CYS A 76 9.97 6.22 -11.40
N ALA A 77 10.54 6.53 -12.56
CA ALA A 77 10.41 5.75 -13.79
C ALA A 77 11.82 5.37 -14.27
N LEU A 78 12.20 4.10 -14.13
CA LEU A 78 13.56 3.64 -14.38
C LEU A 78 13.62 2.77 -15.65
N PRO A 79 14.50 3.06 -16.62
CA PRO A 79 14.64 2.19 -17.78
C PRO A 79 15.15 0.81 -17.35
N LEU A 80 14.61 -0.23 -17.97
CA LEU A 80 15.00 -1.61 -17.74
C LEU A 80 15.76 -2.19 -18.94
N PRO A 81 16.69 -3.14 -18.69
CA PRO A 81 17.29 -3.90 -19.76
C PRO A 81 16.26 -4.81 -20.44
N THR A 82 16.55 -5.26 -21.66
CA THR A 82 15.64 -6.06 -22.50
C THR A 82 15.18 -7.38 -21.86
N ASN A 83 15.96 -7.93 -20.92
CA ASN A 83 15.60 -9.12 -20.14
C ASN A 83 15.25 -8.72 -18.70
N THR A 84 13.95 -8.60 -18.39
CA THR A 84 13.46 -8.21 -17.07
C THR A 84 13.39 -9.43 -16.14
N THR A 85 14.52 -9.71 -15.48
CA THR A 85 14.55 -10.69 -14.37
C THR A 85 14.31 -9.97 -13.04
N GLY A 86 13.79 -10.67 -12.03
CA GLY A 86 13.63 -10.11 -10.68
C GLY A 86 14.93 -9.53 -10.08
N ALA A 87 16.10 -10.01 -10.51
CA ALA A 87 17.39 -9.48 -10.09
C ALA A 87 17.69 -8.10 -10.70
N GLU A 88 17.43 -7.93 -11.99
CA GLU A 88 17.61 -6.64 -12.68
C GLU A 88 16.60 -5.60 -12.16
N LEU A 89 15.35 -6.02 -11.94
CA LEU A 89 14.32 -5.18 -11.31
C LEU A 89 14.78 -4.70 -9.93
N PHE A 90 15.26 -5.62 -9.09
CA PHE A 90 15.72 -5.30 -7.75
C PHE A 90 16.92 -4.36 -7.78
N LYS A 91 17.92 -4.63 -8.63
CA LYS A 91 19.12 -3.80 -8.76
C LYS A 91 18.78 -2.37 -9.17
N SER A 92 17.90 -2.19 -10.15
CA SER A 92 17.46 -0.85 -10.58
C SER A 92 16.73 -0.12 -9.46
N LEU A 93 15.77 -0.80 -8.80
CA LEU A 93 14.99 -0.20 -7.73
C LEU A 93 15.86 0.13 -6.50
N ASP A 94 16.69 -0.80 -6.05
CA ASP A 94 17.60 -0.61 -4.91
C ASP A 94 18.59 0.52 -5.15
N GLY A 95 19.17 0.60 -6.35
CA GLY A 95 20.07 1.69 -6.72
C GLY A 95 19.43 3.08 -6.64
N TYR A 96 18.10 3.18 -6.77
CA TYR A 96 17.37 4.42 -6.55
C TYR A 96 16.96 4.60 -5.08
N ILE A 97 16.30 3.61 -4.49
CA ILE A 97 15.76 3.66 -3.12
C ILE A 97 16.87 3.92 -2.09
N SER A 98 17.97 3.18 -2.15
CA SER A 98 19.06 3.25 -1.17
C SER A 98 19.81 4.60 -1.15
N ARG A 99 19.55 5.49 -2.12
CA ARG A 99 20.12 6.85 -2.15
C ARG A 99 19.35 7.85 -1.31
N GLN A 100 18.04 7.65 -1.15
CA GLN A 100 17.13 8.65 -0.58
C GLN A 100 16.27 8.11 0.58
N LEU A 101 16.03 6.79 0.62
CA LEU A 101 15.18 6.11 1.59
C LEU A 101 15.88 4.87 2.15
N LYS A 102 15.36 4.35 3.27
CA LYS A 102 15.85 3.12 3.88
C LYS A 102 14.81 2.01 3.77
N TRP A 103 15.23 0.87 3.22
CA TRP A 103 14.42 -0.34 3.12
C TRP A 103 13.84 -0.81 4.46
N SER A 104 14.51 -0.55 5.58
CA SER A 104 14.02 -0.90 6.92
C SER A 104 12.68 -0.23 7.29
N PHE A 105 12.29 0.85 6.61
CA PHE A 105 11.00 1.51 6.81
C PHE A 105 9.96 1.18 5.72
N CYS A 106 10.32 0.32 4.76
CA CYS A 106 9.38 -0.16 3.78
C CYS A 106 8.45 -1.21 4.42
N VAL A 107 7.20 -0.84 4.65
CA VAL A 107 6.18 -1.71 5.27
C VAL A 107 5.49 -2.61 4.26
N GLY A 108 5.69 -2.36 2.96
CA GLY A 108 4.89 -2.98 1.92
C GLY A 108 5.42 -2.83 0.50
N ILE A 109 5.21 -3.86 -0.30
CA ILE A 109 5.47 -3.89 -1.75
C ILE A 109 4.26 -4.52 -2.44
N CYS A 110 3.74 -3.87 -3.47
CA CYS A 110 2.70 -4.39 -4.36
C CYS A 110 3.26 -4.50 -5.78
N THR A 111 3.07 -5.66 -6.41
CA THR A 111 3.49 -5.94 -7.80
C THR A 111 2.35 -6.59 -8.56
N ASP A 112 2.27 -6.38 -9.87
CA ASP A 112 1.24 -6.88 -10.79
C ASP A 112 1.10 -8.41 -10.91
N GLY A 113 2.03 -9.17 -10.33
CA GLY A 113 1.98 -10.62 -10.31
C GLY A 113 2.84 -11.30 -11.38
N ALA A 114 3.54 -10.56 -12.24
CA ALA A 114 4.40 -11.12 -13.28
C ALA A 114 5.45 -12.11 -12.72
N ALA A 115 5.87 -13.09 -13.53
CA ALA A 115 6.79 -14.13 -13.06
C ALA A 115 8.13 -13.57 -12.53
N ALA A 116 8.60 -12.46 -13.10
CA ALA A 116 9.79 -11.74 -12.64
C ALA A 116 9.59 -11.05 -11.28
N THR A 117 8.36 -10.75 -10.89
CA THR A 117 8.01 -10.03 -9.64
C THR A 117 7.58 -10.98 -8.51
N THR A 118 6.93 -12.11 -8.84
CA THR A 118 6.37 -13.08 -7.86
C THR A 118 7.17 -14.36 -7.65
N GLY A 119 8.28 -14.57 -8.38
CA GLY A 119 9.12 -15.75 -8.23
C GLY A 119 9.51 -16.01 -6.76
N ARG A 120 9.08 -17.16 -6.21
CA ARG A 120 9.19 -17.49 -4.77
C ARG A 120 10.60 -17.35 -4.18
N LEU A 121 11.63 -17.64 -4.97
CA LEU A 121 13.03 -17.63 -4.54
C LEU A 121 13.88 -16.58 -5.26
N SER A 122 13.41 -16.03 -6.37
CA SER A 122 14.23 -15.20 -7.27
C SER A 122 13.53 -13.97 -7.82
N GLY A 123 12.23 -13.82 -7.56
CA GLY A 123 11.45 -12.66 -7.97
C GLY A 123 11.77 -11.42 -7.15
N LEU A 124 11.38 -10.25 -7.66
CA LEU A 124 11.58 -8.96 -7.00
C LEU A 124 11.14 -8.98 -5.53
N THR A 125 9.94 -9.50 -5.27
CA THR A 125 9.37 -9.55 -3.91
C THR A 125 10.21 -10.39 -2.95
N ALA A 126 10.83 -11.48 -3.42
CA ALA A 126 11.69 -12.33 -2.59
C ALA A 126 12.97 -11.58 -2.18
N ARG A 127 13.56 -10.81 -3.11
CA ARG A 127 14.77 -10.03 -2.88
C ARG A 127 14.53 -8.82 -1.97
N ILE A 128 13.39 -8.14 -2.13
CA ILE A 128 13.02 -7.02 -1.25
C ILE A 128 12.87 -7.48 0.19
N LYS A 129 12.36 -8.69 0.45
CA LYS A 129 12.28 -9.25 1.82
C LYS A 129 13.64 -9.42 2.49
N GLU A 130 14.70 -9.62 1.72
CA GLU A 130 16.06 -9.77 2.27
C GLU A 130 16.57 -8.43 2.84
N VAL A 131 16.19 -7.30 2.23
CA VAL A 131 16.61 -5.94 2.66
C VAL A 131 15.56 -5.21 3.50
N ALA A 132 14.29 -5.63 3.42
CA ALA A 132 13.14 -5.09 4.13
C ALA A 132 12.33 -6.24 4.77
N PRO A 133 12.83 -6.87 5.84
CA PRO A 133 12.15 -7.99 6.50
C PRO A 133 10.81 -7.58 7.14
N GLU A 134 10.63 -6.29 7.45
CA GLU A 134 9.40 -5.71 8.00
C GLU A 134 8.28 -5.50 6.95
N THR A 135 8.45 -6.02 5.73
CA THR A 135 7.42 -5.96 4.68
C THR A 135 6.22 -6.84 5.04
N HIS A 136 5.23 -6.24 5.68
CA HIS A 136 4.12 -6.94 6.32
C HIS A 136 3.08 -7.53 5.36
N PHE A 137 2.86 -6.92 4.18
CA PHE A 137 1.90 -7.47 3.19
C PHE A 137 2.30 -8.84 2.64
N SER A 138 3.53 -9.25 2.90
CA SER A 138 4.06 -10.56 2.54
C SER A 138 4.00 -11.60 3.67
N ASP A 139 3.74 -11.16 4.90
CA ASP A 139 3.59 -12.02 6.07
C ASP A 139 2.12 -12.45 6.21
N LYS A 140 1.87 -13.74 5.99
CA LYS A 140 0.52 -14.32 6.08
C LYS A 140 -0.12 -14.08 7.45
N VAL A 141 0.66 -14.14 8.53
CA VAL A 141 0.13 -13.92 9.89
C VAL A 141 -0.35 -12.47 10.03
N TRP A 142 0.47 -11.51 9.59
CA TRP A 142 0.11 -10.11 9.64
C TRP A 142 -1.12 -9.81 8.77
N VAL A 143 -1.15 -10.30 7.53
CA VAL A 143 -2.30 -10.11 6.60
C VAL A 143 -3.58 -10.70 7.20
N THR A 144 -3.50 -11.87 7.86
CA THR A 144 -4.64 -12.47 8.56
C THR A 144 -5.14 -11.58 9.71
N LYS A 145 -4.23 -10.98 10.49
CA LYS A 145 -4.59 -10.02 11.55
C LYS A 145 -5.23 -8.75 10.99
N LEU A 146 -4.68 -8.22 9.89
CA LEU A 146 -5.25 -7.05 9.23
C LEU A 146 -6.66 -7.33 8.69
N ALA A 147 -6.87 -8.48 8.07
CA ALA A 147 -8.19 -8.87 7.55
C ALA A 147 -9.22 -9.00 8.67
N TYR A 148 -8.84 -9.59 9.81
CA TYR A 148 -9.68 -9.62 11.00
C TYR A 148 -10.04 -8.21 11.49
N LEU A 149 -9.07 -7.30 11.59
CA LEU A 149 -9.32 -5.91 11.98
C LEU A 149 -10.25 -5.20 11.00
N CYS A 150 -10.04 -5.39 9.69
CA CYS A 150 -10.89 -4.83 8.64
C CYS A 150 -12.35 -5.27 8.82
N ASP A 151 -12.59 -6.56 9.04
CA ASP A 151 -13.94 -7.05 9.28
C ASP A 151 -14.55 -6.48 10.58
N ILE A 152 -13.77 -6.38 11.68
CA ILE A 152 -14.23 -5.75 12.94
C ILE A 152 -14.59 -4.27 12.73
N PHE A 153 -13.77 -3.51 12.00
CA PHE A 153 -14.06 -2.10 11.70
C PHE A 153 -15.32 -1.95 10.85
N ASN A 154 -15.54 -2.85 9.88
CA ASN A 154 -16.77 -2.86 9.09
C ASN A 154 -18.00 -3.08 9.97
N LEU A 155 -17.94 -4.05 10.89
CA LEU A 155 -19.02 -4.31 11.86
C LEU A 155 -19.31 -3.11 12.77
N LEU A 156 -18.25 -2.43 13.26
CA LEU A 156 -18.39 -1.21 14.04
C LEU A 156 -18.99 -0.06 13.21
N ASN A 157 -18.62 0.04 11.94
CA ASN A 157 -19.14 1.06 11.03
C ASN A 157 -20.64 0.82 10.73
N GLU A 158 -21.05 -0.44 10.52
CA GLU A 158 -22.46 -0.81 10.38
C GLU A 158 -23.29 -0.45 11.62
N LEU A 159 -22.75 -0.72 12.82
CA LEU A 159 -23.37 -0.27 14.06
C LEU A 159 -23.46 1.26 14.10
N ASN A 160 -22.37 1.97 13.80
CA ASN A 160 -22.34 3.43 13.81
C ASN A 160 -23.40 4.03 12.87
N LEU A 161 -23.53 3.51 11.64
CA LEU A 161 -24.60 3.88 10.71
C LEU A 161 -26.00 3.54 11.26
N CYS A 162 -26.14 2.38 11.91
CA CYS A 162 -27.38 1.98 12.60
C CYS A 162 -27.72 2.86 13.81
N LEU A 163 -26.78 3.63 14.35
CA LEU A 163 -27.02 4.59 15.43
C LEU A 163 -27.25 6.01 14.89
N GLN A 164 -26.67 6.35 13.74
CA GLN A 164 -26.84 7.66 13.09
C GLN A 164 -28.20 7.76 12.34
N GLY A 165 -28.87 8.90 12.43
CA GLY A 165 -30.12 9.16 11.70
C GLY A 165 -31.12 10.03 12.47
N LYS A 166 -31.93 10.81 11.74
CA LYS A 166 -32.99 11.63 12.35
C LYS A 166 -34.16 10.74 12.77
N MET A 167 -34.69 10.93 13.99
CA MET A 167 -35.82 10.21 14.58
C MET A 167 -35.58 8.76 15.07
N LYS A 168 -34.43 8.45 15.68
CA LYS A 168 -34.27 7.21 16.47
C LYS A 168 -34.59 7.49 17.94
N THR A 169 -35.52 6.71 18.53
CA THR A 169 -35.82 6.80 19.96
C THR A 169 -34.70 6.12 20.77
N ILE A 170 -34.46 6.60 22.00
CA ILE A 170 -33.44 6.02 22.88
C ILE A 170 -33.61 4.51 23.08
N PHE A 171 -34.86 4.03 23.15
CA PHE A 171 -35.19 2.60 23.23
C PHE A 171 -34.71 1.82 22.00
N LYS A 172 -34.96 2.32 20.78
CA LYS A 172 -34.48 1.68 19.54
C LYS A 172 -32.95 1.66 19.43
N LEU A 173 -32.28 2.71 19.91
CA LEU A 173 -30.82 2.75 19.95
C LEU A 173 -30.26 1.72 20.94
N ALA A 174 -30.86 1.62 22.14
CA ALA A 174 -30.49 0.63 23.13
C ALA A 174 -30.67 -0.81 22.62
N ASP A 175 -31.78 -1.10 21.93
CA ASP A 175 -32.04 -2.40 21.31
C ASP A 175 -30.97 -2.76 20.27
N LYS A 176 -30.54 -1.80 19.44
CA LYS A 176 -29.49 -2.01 18.44
C LYS A 176 -28.13 -2.31 19.08
N VAL A 177 -27.76 -1.59 20.13
CA VAL A 177 -26.51 -1.87 20.88
C VAL A 177 -26.58 -3.22 21.58
N ALA A 178 -27.73 -3.57 22.18
CA ALA A 178 -27.92 -4.87 22.82
C ALA A 178 -27.83 -6.03 21.83
N ALA A 179 -28.45 -5.89 20.65
CA ALA A 179 -28.36 -6.86 19.57
C ALA A 179 -26.92 -7.07 19.11
N PHE A 180 -26.17 -5.97 18.89
CA PHE A 180 -24.77 -6.05 18.50
C PHE A 180 -23.89 -6.74 19.55
N LYS A 181 -24.10 -6.49 20.85
CA LYS A 181 -23.40 -7.21 21.92
C LYS A 181 -23.69 -8.71 21.88
N ALA A 182 -24.95 -9.09 21.67
CA ALA A 182 -25.34 -10.50 21.56
C ALA A 182 -24.72 -11.18 20.33
N GLU A 183 -24.60 -10.44 19.21
CA GLU A 183 -23.89 -10.89 18.00
C GLU A 183 -22.40 -11.11 18.27
N LEU A 184 -21.73 -10.18 18.96
CA LEU A 184 -20.31 -10.35 19.33
C LEU A 184 -20.08 -11.58 20.21
N GLU A 185 -20.95 -11.84 21.19
CA GLU A 185 -20.86 -13.05 22.00
C GLU A 185 -21.07 -14.32 21.16
N LEU A 186 -22.01 -14.29 20.23
CA LEU A 186 -22.25 -15.41 19.32
C LEU A 186 -21.02 -15.65 18.42
N TRP A 187 -20.45 -14.60 17.85
CA TRP A 187 -19.25 -14.68 17.03
C TRP A 187 -18.04 -15.16 17.82
N GLY A 188 -17.86 -14.72 19.06
CA GLY A 188 -16.83 -15.25 19.96
C GLY A 188 -16.96 -16.77 20.16
N ARG A 189 -18.18 -17.28 20.35
CA ARG A 189 -18.44 -18.73 20.42
C ARG A 189 -18.14 -19.45 19.11
N ARG A 190 -18.39 -18.83 17.95
CA ARG A 190 -18.14 -19.40 16.62
C ARG A 190 -16.64 -19.43 16.28
N VAL A 191 -15.90 -18.37 16.60
CA VAL A 191 -14.45 -18.29 16.48
C VAL A 191 -13.77 -19.41 17.28
N ASN A 192 -14.21 -19.64 18.52
CA ASN A 192 -13.70 -20.74 19.36
C ASN A 192 -13.97 -22.13 18.77
N ARG A 193 -14.93 -22.25 17.84
CA ARG A 193 -15.22 -23.48 17.08
C ARG A 193 -14.55 -23.52 15.70
N GLY A 194 -13.71 -22.53 15.38
CA GLY A 194 -13.03 -22.40 14.08
C GLY A 194 -13.92 -21.95 12.94
N ILE A 195 -15.05 -21.31 13.24
CA ILE A 195 -16.01 -20.82 12.24
C ILE A 195 -15.85 -19.30 12.12
N PHE A 196 -15.49 -18.82 10.92
CA PHE A 196 -15.14 -17.41 10.64
C PHE A 196 -16.04 -16.74 9.60
N ASP A 197 -17.22 -17.28 9.33
CA ASP A 197 -18.10 -16.84 8.24
C ASP A 197 -18.63 -15.40 8.37
N MET A 198 -18.61 -14.84 9.58
CA MET A 198 -18.91 -13.43 9.86
C MET A 198 -17.78 -12.47 9.48
N PHE A 199 -16.56 -12.98 9.33
CA PHE A 199 -15.38 -12.21 8.97
C PHE A 199 -15.05 -12.53 7.51
N HIS A 200 -15.78 -11.89 6.58
CA HIS A 200 -15.73 -12.24 5.15
C HIS A 200 -14.33 -12.05 4.55
N THR A 201 -13.64 -10.98 4.92
CA THR A 201 -12.27 -10.70 4.44
C THR A 201 -11.31 -11.76 4.98
N LEU A 202 -11.37 -12.03 6.29
CA LEU A 202 -10.57 -13.07 6.93
C LEU A 202 -10.84 -14.46 6.35
N ALA A 203 -12.11 -14.82 6.16
CA ALA A 203 -12.53 -16.11 5.62
C ALA A 203 -12.04 -16.31 4.18
N GLY A 204 -12.02 -15.26 3.36
CA GLY A 204 -11.43 -15.29 2.02
C GLY A 204 -9.93 -15.65 2.07
N ILE A 205 -9.17 -14.95 2.92
CA ILE A 205 -7.72 -15.17 3.05
C ILE A 205 -7.39 -16.55 3.62
N LEU A 206 -8.16 -17.02 4.61
CA LEU A 206 -7.98 -18.35 5.19
C LEU A 206 -8.45 -19.48 4.27
N GLY A 207 -9.48 -19.25 3.44
CA GLY A 207 -10.00 -20.24 2.49
C GLY A 207 -9.00 -20.62 1.38
N GLU A 208 -8.07 -19.73 1.07
CA GLU A 208 -6.99 -19.98 0.12
C GLU A 208 -5.83 -20.83 0.71
N THR A 209 -5.82 -21.07 2.04
CA THR A 209 -4.70 -21.73 2.73
C THR A 209 -5.16 -22.61 3.91
N GLU A 210 -5.21 -23.94 3.74
CA GLU A 210 -5.34 -24.87 4.88
C GLU A 210 -3.96 -25.28 5.46
N PRO A 211 -3.86 -25.66 6.76
CA PRO A 211 -4.93 -26.15 7.63
C PRO A 211 -5.29 -25.30 8.86
N LYS A 212 -6.54 -25.55 9.28
CA LYS A 212 -7.39 -25.06 10.39
C LYS A 212 -6.81 -25.02 11.84
N HIS A 213 -5.50 -25.06 12.03
CA HIS A 213 -4.87 -24.90 13.35
C HIS A 213 -4.03 -23.62 13.37
N SER A 214 -4.31 -22.57 14.13
CA SER A 214 -5.45 -22.19 14.94
C SER A 214 -5.41 -20.66 14.95
N PHE A 215 -6.28 -19.99 14.19
CA PHE A 215 -6.41 -18.53 14.31
C PHE A 215 -6.78 -18.15 15.75
N SER A 216 -7.51 -19.03 16.46
CA SER A 216 -7.76 -18.90 17.90
C SER A 216 -6.45 -18.78 18.71
N GLN A 217 -5.40 -19.55 18.41
CA GLN A 217 -4.09 -19.38 19.07
C GLN A 217 -3.40 -18.06 18.69
N LEU A 218 -3.51 -17.65 17.42
CA LEU A 218 -2.95 -16.38 16.91
C LEU A 218 -3.58 -15.12 17.53
N VAL A 219 -4.88 -15.18 17.85
CA VAL A 219 -5.62 -14.10 18.52
C VAL A 219 -5.31 -14.08 20.02
N HIS A 220 -5.11 -15.25 20.66
CA HIS A 220 -4.83 -15.34 22.09
C HIS A 220 -3.38 -14.99 22.46
N ASP A 221 -2.40 -15.24 21.58
CA ASP A 221 -1.00 -15.11 21.97
C ASP A 221 -0.45 -13.66 21.93
N ARG A 222 -1.02 -12.74 21.12
CA ARG A 222 -0.48 -11.36 20.97
C ARG A 222 -1.49 -10.30 20.47
N LEU A 223 -2.66 -10.21 21.09
CA LEU A 223 -3.44 -8.97 21.20
C LEU A 223 -3.53 -8.62 22.70
#